data_AF-A0AAU2GHY7-F1
#
_entry.id   AF-A0AAU2GHY7-F1
#
_cell.length_a   1.000
_cell.length_b   1.000
_cell.length_c   1.000
_cell.angle_alpha   90.00
_cell.angle_beta   90.00
_cell.angle_gamma   90.00
#
_symmetry.space_group_name_H-M   'P 1'
#
loop_
_entity.id
_entity.type
_entity.pdbx_description
1 polymer ?
#
loop_
_entity_poly.entity_id
_entity_poly.type
_entity_poly.pdbx_seq_one_letter_code
_entity_poly.pdbx_strand_id
1 'polypeptide(L)'
;MRVTALPAALALVAAALAGGAAPAAADTAGPVLTAPLEAGNGFHHNTGTVIYERVDGAVNSVRIISVHIVSGERDCAWVSWNDPHNPNGWTNLTSEPSCWGTGLEEFPDVIIKAPAGHPLKVRLAADHGDPEVMHKDIEKL
;
A
#
# COMPACT_ATOMS: atom_id res chain seq x y z
N MET A 1 22.26 67.84 -7.26
CA MET A 1 22.11 66.82 -6.20
C MET A 1 21.23 67.40 -5.11
N ARG A 2 20.27 66.74 -4.48
CA ARG A 2 19.64 65.42 -4.60
C ARG A 2 18.35 65.57 -3.79
N VAL A 3 17.24 65.03 -4.31
CA VAL A 3 15.94 64.94 -3.63
C VAL A 3 16.11 64.22 -2.29
N THR A 4 15.61 64.78 -1.19
CA THR A 4 15.38 64.02 0.04
C THR A 4 13.88 63.76 0.17
N ALA A 5 13.52 62.53 -0.14
CA ALA A 5 12.19 61.96 -0.05
C ALA A 5 11.83 61.68 1.42
N LEU A 6 10.56 61.89 1.76
CA LEU A 6 9.92 61.23 2.90
C LEU A 6 10.03 59.71 2.76
N PRO A 7 10.06 58.99 3.88
CA PRO A 7 9.35 57.73 3.95
C PRO A 7 8.36 57.73 5.12
N ALA A 8 7.10 57.97 4.78
CA ALA A 8 5.97 57.42 5.51
C ALA A 8 5.95 55.90 5.24
N ALA A 9 6.55 55.11 6.12
CA ALA A 9 6.53 53.65 6.02
C ALA A 9 6.86 52.98 7.36
N LEU A 10 5.96 53.10 8.34
CA LEU A 10 5.98 52.29 9.56
C LEU A 10 4.56 52.18 10.14
N ALA A 11 3.64 51.67 9.33
CA ALA A 11 2.30 51.28 9.79
C ALA A 11 1.80 50.09 8.98
N LEU A 12 2.56 49.00 8.95
CA LEU A 12 2.13 47.71 8.38
C LEU A 12 2.79 46.56 9.15
N VAL A 13 2.55 46.49 10.46
CA VAL A 13 2.92 45.31 11.26
C VAL A 13 1.77 45.00 12.23
N ALA A 14 0.64 44.49 11.71
CA ALA A 14 -0.38 43.81 12.53
C ALA A 14 -1.50 43.11 11.71
N ALA A 15 -1.25 42.62 10.48
CA ALA A 15 -2.33 42.00 9.68
C ALA A 15 -1.97 40.66 9.01
N ALA A 16 -0.97 39.93 9.51
CA ALA A 16 -0.57 38.64 8.95
C ALA A 16 -0.47 37.50 9.98
N LEU A 17 -1.38 37.46 10.96
CA LEU A 17 -1.44 36.39 11.97
C LEU A 17 -2.81 35.67 12.05
N ALA A 18 -3.70 35.89 11.08
CA ALA A 18 -5.00 35.20 11.02
C ALA A 18 -5.15 34.26 9.82
N GLY A 19 -4.08 33.99 9.07
CA GLY A 19 -4.02 32.85 8.17
C GLY A 19 -3.57 31.63 8.96
N GLY A 20 -4.52 30.97 9.62
CA GLY A 20 -4.24 29.73 10.35
C GLY A 20 -3.51 28.77 9.44
N ALA A 21 -2.22 28.55 9.72
CA ALA A 21 -1.56 27.35 9.26
C ALA A 21 -2.36 26.20 9.85
N ALA A 22 -3.24 25.62 9.03
CA ALA A 22 -3.81 24.33 9.35
C ALA A 22 -2.62 23.44 9.76
N PRO A 23 -2.65 22.79 10.93
CA PRO A 23 -1.62 21.83 11.24
C PRO A 23 -1.56 20.88 10.05
N ALA A 24 -0.37 20.71 9.46
CA ALA A 24 -0.14 19.62 8.53
C ALA A 24 -0.71 18.39 9.23
N ALA A 25 -1.79 17.84 8.69
CA ALA A 25 -2.44 16.69 9.27
C ALA A 25 -1.34 15.65 9.38
N ALA A 26 -0.88 15.40 10.61
CA ALA A 26 0.01 14.30 10.86
C ALA A 26 -0.74 13.08 10.32
N ASP A 27 -0.12 12.34 9.40
CA ASP A 27 -0.58 11.01 8.99
C ASP A 27 -0.76 10.23 10.29
N THR A 28 -1.99 10.25 10.79
CA THR A 28 -2.34 9.55 12.01
C THR A 28 -2.49 8.13 11.50
N ALA A 29 -1.50 7.30 11.81
CA ALA A 29 -1.53 5.90 11.41
C ALA A 29 -2.87 5.32 11.86
N GLY A 30 -3.68 4.88 10.89
CA GLY A 30 -4.96 4.25 11.16
C GLY A 30 -4.77 2.95 11.95
N PRO A 31 -5.85 2.26 12.35
CA PRO A 31 -5.72 0.96 12.99
C PRO A 31 -4.97 -0.01 12.06
N VAL A 32 -4.03 -0.76 12.65
CA VAL A 32 -3.36 -1.86 11.95
C VAL A 32 -4.37 -3.01 11.78
N LEU A 33 -4.48 -3.48 10.54
CA LEU A 33 -5.42 -4.49 10.08
C LEU A 33 -4.64 -5.69 9.51
N THR A 34 -5.33 -6.83 9.44
CA THR A 34 -4.78 -8.08 8.94
C THR A 34 -5.72 -8.67 7.90
N ALA A 35 -5.19 -8.99 6.73
CA ALA A 35 -5.89 -9.71 5.67
C ALA A 35 -5.28 -11.11 5.52
N PRO A 36 -5.93 -12.18 6.03
CA PRO A 36 -5.50 -13.54 5.78
C PRO A 36 -5.80 -13.93 4.33
N LEU A 37 -4.89 -14.66 3.70
CA LEU A 37 -4.98 -15.14 2.33
C LEU A 37 -4.80 -16.66 2.30
N GLU A 38 -5.59 -17.36 1.49
CA GLU A 38 -5.40 -18.78 1.22
C GLU A 38 -5.75 -19.11 -0.22
N ALA A 39 -4.98 -19.99 -0.85
CA ALA A 39 -5.17 -20.45 -2.22
C ALA A 39 -4.81 -21.94 -2.35
N GLY A 40 -5.46 -22.64 -3.28
CA GLY A 40 -5.21 -24.06 -3.56
C GLY A 40 -5.76 -25.03 -2.50
N ASN A 41 -5.32 -26.29 -2.57
CA ASN A 41 -5.77 -27.38 -1.70
C ASN A 41 -4.73 -28.52 -1.63
N GLY A 42 -4.75 -29.31 -0.56
CA GLY A 42 -3.85 -30.46 -0.37
C GLY A 42 -2.38 -30.03 -0.35
N PHE A 43 -1.54 -30.69 -1.14
CA PHE A 43 -0.11 -30.33 -1.28
C PHE A 43 0.11 -28.96 -1.93
N HIS A 44 -0.87 -28.46 -2.69
CA HIS A 44 -0.88 -27.13 -3.30
C HIS A 44 -1.58 -26.08 -2.43
N HIS A 45 -1.77 -26.34 -1.13
CA HIS A 45 -2.37 -25.36 -0.23
C HIS A 45 -1.32 -24.32 0.16
N ASN A 46 -1.56 -23.08 -0.25
CA ASN A 46 -0.73 -21.93 0.03
C ASN A 46 -1.49 -21.00 0.99
N THR A 47 -0.76 -20.41 1.94
CA THR A 47 -1.32 -19.43 2.88
C THR A 47 -0.51 -18.13 2.84
N GLY A 48 -1.15 -17.03 3.20
CA GLY A 48 -0.50 -15.74 3.28
C GLY A 48 -1.21 -14.82 4.26
N THR A 49 -0.54 -13.74 4.63
CA THR A 49 -1.09 -12.71 5.50
C THR A 49 -0.51 -11.37 5.10
N VAL A 50 -1.37 -10.37 4.95
CA VAL A 50 -0.97 -8.98 4.72
C VAL A 50 -1.35 -8.16 5.93
N ILE A 51 -0.36 -7.50 6.54
CA ILE A 51 -0.59 -6.53 7.61
C ILE A 51 -0.54 -5.14 6.97
N TYR A 52 -1.57 -4.33 7.23
CA TYR A 52 -1.71 -3.02 6.59
C TYR A 52 -2.43 -2.03 7.50
N GLU A 53 -2.30 -0.75 7.20
CA GLU A 53 -3.08 0.32 7.83
C GLU A 53 -3.73 1.20 6.77
N ARG A 54 -4.91 1.75 7.09
CA ARG A 54 -5.51 2.79 6.24
C ARG A 54 -4.73 4.08 6.42
N VAL A 55 -4.46 4.76 5.31
CA VAL A 55 -3.83 6.09 5.35
C VAL A 55 -4.93 7.12 5.54
N ASP A 56 -4.94 7.78 6.69
CA ASP A 56 -5.98 8.75 7.06
C ASP A 56 -6.01 9.93 6.07
N GLY A 57 -7.23 10.35 5.69
CA GLY A 57 -7.42 11.43 4.73
C GLY A 57 -7.10 11.08 3.27
N ALA A 58 -6.53 9.91 2.98
CA ALA A 58 -6.28 9.45 1.62
C ALA A 58 -7.48 8.65 1.07
N VAL A 59 -8.03 9.10 -0.06
CA VAL A 59 -9.06 8.33 -0.78
C VAL A 59 -8.40 7.06 -1.32
N ASN A 60 -8.85 5.90 -0.84
CA ASN A 60 -8.53 4.58 -1.37
C ASN A 60 -7.02 4.25 -1.42
N SER A 61 -6.38 4.35 -0.25
CA SER A 61 -4.95 4.11 -0.04
C SER A 61 -4.73 3.34 1.24
N VAL A 62 -3.78 2.40 1.22
CA VAL A 62 -3.32 1.68 2.42
C VAL A 62 -1.80 1.59 2.42
N ARG A 63 -1.20 1.53 3.61
CA ARG A 63 0.21 1.23 3.79
C ARG A 63 0.34 -0.25 4.12
N ILE A 64 1.09 -0.98 3.31
CA ILE A 64 1.43 -2.39 3.54
C ILE A 64 2.65 -2.43 4.46
N ILE A 65 2.45 -2.94 5.66
CA ILE A 65 3.48 -3.01 6.72
C ILE A 65 4.31 -4.28 6.54
N SER A 66 3.65 -5.42 6.41
CA SER A 66 4.33 -6.70 6.18
C SER A 66 3.49 -7.67 5.37
N VAL A 67 4.18 -8.61 4.75
CA VAL A 67 3.61 -9.73 4.01
C VAL A 67 4.29 -10.99 4.49
N HIS A 68 3.49 -12.00 4.85
CA HIS A 68 3.96 -13.34 5.14
C HIS A 68 3.29 -14.32 4.19
N ILE A 69 4.06 -15.28 3.68
CA ILE A 69 3.59 -16.32 2.74
C ILE A 69 4.17 -17.64 3.21
N VAL A 70 3.36 -18.69 3.18
CA VAL A 70 3.82 -20.08 3.26
C VAL A 70 3.30 -20.80 2.04
N SER A 71 4.21 -21.27 1.19
CA SER A 71 3.82 -22.01 -0.01
C SER A 71 3.57 -23.48 0.29
N GLY A 72 2.76 -24.13 -0.54
CA GLY A 72 2.65 -25.59 -0.57
C GLY A 72 3.86 -26.23 -1.27
N GLU A 73 4.09 -27.52 -1.06
CA GLU A 73 5.00 -28.30 -1.91
C GLU A 73 4.21 -28.79 -3.13
N ARG A 74 4.48 -28.38 -4.37
CA ARG A 74 5.73 -27.90 -4.98
C ARG A 74 5.61 -26.47 -5.53
N ASP A 75 4.76 -25.67 -4.91
CA ASP A 75 4.33 -24.38 -5.45
C ASP A 75 5.31 -23.25 -5.13
N CYS A 76 5.27 -22.23 -5.97
CA CYS A 76 5.78 -20.90 -5.69
C CYS A 76 4.61 -19.93 -5.54
N ALA A 77 4.58 -19.13 -4.47
CA ALA A 77 3.51 -18.20 -4.18
C ALA A 77 4.02 -16.78 -3.89
N TRP A 78 3.32 -15.78 -4.42
CA TRP A 78 3.54 -14.36 -4.20
C TRP A 78 2.24 -13.65 -3.82
N VAL A 79 2.36 -12.58 -3.03
CA VAL A 79 1.25 -11.66 -2.82
C VAL A 79 1.35 -10.53 -3.83
N SER A 80 0.25 -10.27 -4.51
CA SER A 80 0.12 -9.12 -5.42
C SER A 80 -1.07 -8.25 -5.04
N TRP A 81 -1.01 -6.98 -5.39
CA TRP A 81 -2.15 -6.07 -5.32
C TRP A 81 -2.62 -5.68 -6.72
N ASN A 82 -3.90 -5.32 -6.84
CA ASN A 82 -4.47 -4.94 -8.13
C ASN A 82 -4.06 -3.51 -8.53
N ASP A 83 -2.90 -3.40 -9.15
CA ASP A 83 -2.29 -2.13 -9.50
C ASP A 83 -2.91 -1.53 -10.79
N PRO A 84 -3.63 -0.40 -10.70
CA PRO A 84 -4.25 0.23 -11.86
C PRO A 84 -3.22 0.85 -12.83
N HIS A 85 -1.95 0.97 -12.43
CA HIS A 85 -0.87 1.47 -13.28
C HIS A 85 -0.09 0.35 -13.99
N ASN A 86 -0.29 -0.90 -13.58
CA ASN A 86 0.36 -2.04 -14.21
C ASN A 86 -0.48 -2.54 -15.40
N PRO A 87 0.06 -2.68 -16.62
CA PRO A 87 -0.68 -3.20 -17.78
C PRO A 87 -1.32 -4.57 -17.56
N ASN A 88 -0.74 -5.40 -16.68
CA ASN A 88 -1.27 -6.72 -16.33
C ASN A 88 -2.31 -6.65 -15.19
N GLY A 89 -2.56 -5.46 -14.63
CA GLY A 89 -3.50 -5.20 -13.55
C GLY A 89 -3.04 -5.66 -12.16
N TRP A 90 -1.81 -6.19 -12.03
CA TRP A 90 -1.29 -6.76 -10.79
C TRP A 90 0.20 -6.49 -10.60
N THR A 91 0.57 -6.04 -9.41
CA THR A 91 1.97 -5.79 -9.00
C THR A 91 2.28 -6.58 -7.74
N ASN A 92 3.44 -7.24 -7.70
CA ASN A 92 3.86 -8.02 -6.54
C ASN A 92 4.26 -7.11 -5.38
N LEU A 93 3.86 -7.50 -4.16
CA LEU A 93 4.25 -6.87 -2.90
C LEU A 93 5.49 -7.51 -2.30
N THR A 94 5.86 -8.71 -2.76
CA THR A 94 7.10 -9.41 -2.38
C THR A 94 8.15 -9.32 -3.49
N SER A 95 9.42 -9.34 -3.10
CA SER A 95 10.56 -9.31 -4.02
C SER A 95 10.76 -10.64 -4.75
N GLU A 96 10.42 -11.75 -4.10
CA GLU A 96 10.48 -13.11 -4.64
C GLU A 96 9.25 -13.95 -4.21
N PRO A 97 8.98 -15.10 -4.85
CA PRO A 97 8.05 -16.08 -4.31
C PRO A 97 8.59 -16.79 -3.07
N SER A 98 7.68 -17.20 -2.20
CA SER A 98 7.90 -18.37 -1.33
C SER A 98 7.72 -19.64 -2.14
N CYS A 99 8.67 -20.58 -2.12
CA CYS A 99 8.59 -21.79 -2.95
C CYS A 99 8.85 -23.09 -2.17
N TRP A 100 8.32 -24.21 -2.66
CA TRP A 100 8.66 -25.57 -2.20
C TRP A 100 8.40 -25.81 -0.69
N GLY A 101 7.24 -25.40 -0.19
CA GLY A 101 6.90 -25.62 1.23
C GLY A 101 7.59 -24.67 2.20
N THR A 102 8.28 -23.63 1.70
CA THR A 102 8.99 -22.67 2.54
C THR A 102 8.06 -21.53 2.97
N GLY A 103 8.59 -20.65 3.82
CA GLY A 103 7.96 -19.38 4.18
C GLY A 103 8.78 -18.20 3.68
N LEU A 104 8.10 -17.10 3.38
CA LEU A 104 8.70 -15.79 3.08
C LEU A 104 8.02 -14.74 3.95
N GLU A 105 8.80 -13.94 4.66
CA GLU A 105 8.33 -12.75 5.36
C GLU A 105 9.09 -11.54 4.85
N GLU A 106 8.36 -10.53 4.39
CA GLU A 106 8.91 -9.26 3.94
C GLU A 106 8.19 -8.09 4.59
N PHE A 107 8.93 -7.00 4.80
CA PHE A 107 8.45 -5.73 5.35
C PHE A 107 8.60 -4.63 4.30
N PRO A 108 7.79 -4.66 3.23
CA PRO A 108 7.99 -3.76 2.10
C PRO A 108 7.80 -2.29 2.49
N ASP A 109 6.98 -2.01 3.51
CA ASP A 109 6.69 -0.67 4.01
C ASP A 109 6.30 0.32 2.89
N VAL A 110 5.32 -0.07 2.07
CA VAL A 110 4.90 0.67 0.88
C VAL A 110 3.46 1.15 0.98
N ILE A 111 3.20 2.36 0.49
CA ILE A 111 1.83 2.86 0.31
C ILE A 111 1.34 2.46 -1.08
N ILE A 112 0.28 1.66 -1.13
CA ILE A 112 -0.46 1.37 -2.36
C ILE A 112 -1.69 2.27 -2.45
N LYS A 113 -1.96 2.77 -3.65
CA LYS A 113 -3.04 3.73 -3.89
C LYS A 113 -3.70 3.43 -5.22
N ALA A 114 -5.03 3.44 -5.22
CA ALA A 114 -5.82 3.29 -6.43
C ALA A 114 -6.80 4.47 -6.61
N PRO A 115 -7.19 4.81 -7.85
CA PRO A 115 -8.18 5.85 -8.12
C PRO A 115 -9.50 5.60 -7.38
N ALA A 116 -10.27 6.66 -7.16
CA ALA A 116 -11.61 6.54 -6.60
C ALA A 116 -12.48 5.62 -7.49
N GLY A 117 -13.22 4.69 -6.87
CA GLY A 117 -14.02 3.69 -7.58
C GLY A 117 -13.26 2.43 -8.01
N HIS A 118 -11.93 2.40 -7.88
CA HIS A 118 -11.14 1.19 -8.09
C HIS A 118 -10.98 0.43 -6.77
N PRO A 119 -11.55 -0.78 -6.59
CA PRO A 119 -11.42 -1.50 -5.32
C PRO A 119 -9.94 -1.82 -5.03
N LEU A 120 -9.47 -1.67 -3.78
CA LEU A 120 -8.18 -2.21 -3.36
C LEU A 120 -8.32 -3.69 -3.00
N LYS A 121 -7.53 -4.53 -3.67
CA LYS A 121 -7.52 -5.99 -3.51
C LYS A 121 -6.09 -6.47 -3.39
N VAL A 122 -5.92 -7.54 -2.63
CA VAL A 122 -4.71 -8.36 -2.65
C VAL A 122 -5.09 -9.79 -2.97
N ARG A 123 -4.15 -10.52 -3.54
CA ARG A 123 -4.31 -11.94 -3.84
C ARG A 123 -3.08 -12.70 -3.41
N LEU A 124 -3.28 -13.96 -3.07
CA LEU A 124 -2.22 -14.95 -3.06
C LEU A 124 -2.24 -15.64 -4.42
N ALA A 125 -1.23 -15.37 -5.23
CA ALA A 125 -1.05 -15.98 -6.53
C ALA A 125 0.01 -17.08 -6.41
N ALA A 126 -0.28 -18.25 -6.96
CA ALA A 126 0.59 -19.42 -6.87
C ALA A 126 0.82 -20.03 -8.26
N ASP A 127 2.08 -20.38 -8.56
CA ASP A 127 2.53 -21.08 -9.76
C ASP A 127 3.05 -22.46 -9.38
N HIS A 128 2.58 -23.46 -10.12
CA HIS A 128 2.72 -24.88 -9.83
C HIS A 128 3.48 -25.59 -10.96
N GLY A 129 3.99 -24.84 -11.96
CA GLY A 129 4.61 -25.40 -13.17
C GLY A 129 3.63 -26.06 -14.16
N ASP A 130 2.33 -26.05 -13.85
CA ASP A 130 1.24 -26.48 -14.72
C ASP A 130 0.60 -25.27 -15.43
N PRO A 131 -0.06 -25.47 -16.60
CA PRO A 131 -0.68 -24.37 -17.35
C PRO A 131 -1.89 -23.72 -16.65
N GLU A 132 -2.42 -24.34 -15.58
CA GLU A 132 -3.52 -23.80 -14.77
C GLU A 132 -2.97 -23.16 -13.49
N VAL A 133 -2.70 -21.86 -13.57
CA VAL A 133 -2.33 -21.06 -12.40
C VAL A 133 -3.57 -20.92 -11.49
N MET A 134 -3.59 -21.65 -10.37
CA MET A 134 -4.68 -21.55 -9.38
C MET A 134 -4.51 -20.27 -8.57
N HIS A 135 -5.34 -19.26 -8.86
CA HIS A 135 -5.39 -18.03 -8.09
C HIS A 135 -6.64 -18.01 -7.22
N LYS A 136 -6.52 -17.47 -5.99
CA LYS A 136 -7.70 -17.02 -5.24
C LYS A 136 -7.51 -15.57 -4.85
N ASP A 137 -8.29 -14.71 -5.51
CA ASP A 137 -8.34 -13.29 -5.17
C ASP A 137 -9.10 -13.10 -3.86
N ILE A 138 -8.59 -12.22 -2.99
CA ILE A 138 -9.33 -11.76 -1.82
C ILE A 138 -9.69 -10.29 -2.01
N GLU A 139 -10.99 -10.05 -2.12
CA GLU A 139 -11.52 -8.71 -2.20
C GLU A 139 -11.67 -8.13 -0.79
N LYS A 140 -11.03 -6.97 -0.57
CA LYS A 140 -11.22 -5.95 0.48
C LYS A 140 -9.98 -5.74 1.37
N LEU A 141 -9.13 -4.79 0.96
CA LEU A 141 -8.29 -4.02 1.89
C LEU A 141 -9.01 -2.78 2.41
#